data_AF-A0A8C8H9J3-F1
#
_entry.id   AF-A0A8C8H9J3-F1
#
_cell.length_a   1.000
_cell.length_b   1.000
_cell.length_c   1.000
_cell.angle_alpha   90.00
_cell.angle_beta   90.00
_cell.angle_gamma   90.00
#
_symmetry.space_group_name_H-M   'P 1'
#
loop_
_entity.id
_entity.type
_entity.pdbx_description
1 polymer ?
#
loop_
_entity_poly.entity_id
_entity_poly.type
_entity_poly.pdbx_seq_one_letter_code
_entity_poly.pdbx_strand_id
1 'polypeptide(L)'
;NVLSTALGGSVPHSTSCRFRSPLLIRWFIFGFVRFNSFSSGFRLLRVAARKAHRNGIKKPRPDRYESMKGVDPKFMKNLRFAKKHNKKGQKTANAAAKKIADAAAP
;
A
#
# COMPACT_ATOMS: atom_id res chain seq x y z
N ASN A 1 -77.85 43.38 19.31
CA ASN A 1 -78.28 42.68 18.08
C ASN A 1 -77.75 43.41 16.86
N VAL A 2 -76.61 42.99 16.32
CA VAL A 2 -76.37 42.71 14.90
C VAL A 2 -75.00 42.02 14.82
N LEU A 3 -75.06 40.76 14.39
CA LEU A 3 -74.07 39.92 13.72
C LEU A 3 -72.57 40.22 13.95
N SER A 4 -71.92 39.34 14.71
CA SER A 4 -70.49 39.06 14.59
C SER A 4 -70.30 38.02 13.48
N THR A 5 -69.73 38.44 12.36
CA THR A 5 -69.53 37.62 11.16
C THR A 5 -68.14 36.98 11.18
N ALA A 6 -68.15 35.65 11.20
CA ALA A 6 -67.24 34.67 10.61
C ALA A 6 -65.81 35.07 10.18
N LEU A 7 -64.82 34.40 10.78
CA LEU A 7 -63.66 33.77 10.12
C LEU A 7 -63.34 32.53 11.00
N GLY A 8 -63.57 31.28 10.60
CA GLY A 8 -63.00 30.64 9.42
C GLY A 8 -62.02 29.55 9.88
N GLY A 9 -62.48 28.60 10.70
CA GLY A 9 -61.68 27.46 11.15
C GLY A 9 -61.73 26.35 10.11
N SER A 10 -60.73 26.29 9.23
CA SER A 10 -60.52 25.18 8.31
C SER A 10 -59.82 24.02 9.02
N VAL A 11 -60.59 22.98 9.27
CA VAL A 11 -60.12 21.64 9.65
C VAL A 11 -59.45 21.01 8.42
N PRO A 12 -58.15 20.66 8.43
CA PRO A 12 -57.66 19.71 7.45
C PRO A 12 -58.08 18.31 7.87
N HIS A 13 -59.07 17.80 7.14
CA HIS A 13 -59.42 16.39 7.09
C HIS A 13 -58.17 15.55 6.83
N SER A 14 -58.02 14.51 7.64
CA SER A 14 -57.19 13.34 7.38
C SER A 14 -57.48 12.78 6.00
N THR A 15 -56.62 13.07 5.02
CA THR A 15 -56.56 12.33 3.75
C THR A 15 -55.47 11.29 3.84
N SER A 16 -55.89 10.10 4.22
CA SER A 16 -55.20 8.86 3.95
C SER A 16 -55.03 8.67 2.44
N CYS A 17 -53.82 8.87 1.93
CA CYS A 17 -53.41 8.37 0.61
C CYS A 17 -52.10 7.58 0.77
N ARG A 18 -52.25 6.26 0.89
CA ARG A 18 -51.18 5.28 0.68
C ARG A 18 -50.72 5.38 -0.78
N PHE A 19 -49.47 5.76 -1.04
CA PHE A 19 -48.72 5.11 -2.11
C PHE A 19 -47.24 5.00 -1.76
N ARG A 20 -46.91 3.76 -1.44
CA ARG A 20 -45.66 3.21 -0.96
C ARG A 20 -44.77 2.94 -2.16
N SER A 21 -43.77 3.79 -2.41
CA SER A 21 -42.60 3.42 -3.21
C SER A 21 -41.35 3.49 -2.30
N PRO A 22 -41.00 2.38 -1.62
CA PRO A 22 -39.92 2.34 -0.63
C PRO A 22 -38.50 2.41 -1.23
N LEU A 23 -38.37 2.61 -2.54
CA LEU A 23 -37.11 2.54 -3.26
C LEU A 23 -36.43 3.89 -3.47
N LEU A 24 -37.17 5.00 -3.50
CA LEU A 24 -36.58 6.34 -3.68
C LEU A 24 -36.09 6.98 -2.37
N ILE A 25 -36.81 6.76 -1.27
CA ILE A 25 -36.36 7.20 0.07
C ILE A 25 -35.12 6.41 0.53
N ARG A 26 -35.01 5.14 0.10
CA ARG A 26 -33.84 4.29 0.37
C ARG A 26 -32.61 4.69 -0.46
N TRP A 27 -32.76 5.38 -1.58
CA TRP A 27 -31.64 5.98 -2.32
C TRP A 27 -31.18 7.31 -1.71
N PHE A 28 -32.12 8.14 -1.23
CA PHE A 28 -31.79 9.43 -0.62
C PHE A 28 -31.09 9.27 0.74
N ILE A 29 -31.51 8.31 1.55
CA ILE A 29 -30.87 8.02 2.86
C ILE A 29 -29.54 7.28 2.68
N PHE A 30 -29.42 6.37 1.71
CA PHE A 30 -28.17 5.64 1.48
C PHE A 30 -27.10 6.49 0.77
N GLY A 31 -27.49 7.51 0.00
CA GLY A 31 -26.57 8.49 -0.60
C GLY A 31 -26.10 9.57 0.39
N PHE A 32 -27.00 10.10 1.23
CA PHE A 32 -26.68 11.17 2.18
C PHE A 32 -25.76 10.71 3.33
N VAL A 33 -25.91 9.46 3.80
CA VAL A 33 -25.04 8.89 4.84
C VAL A 33 -23.71 8.37 4.29
N ARG A 34 -23.60 8.14 2.97
CA ARG A 34 -22.34 7.72 2.32
C ARG A 34 -21.45 8.91 1.92
N PHE A 35 -22.01 10.10 1.72
CA PHE A 35 -21.24 11.30 1.38
C PHE A 35 -20.68 12.03 2.61
N ASN A 36 -21.31 11.89 3.79
CA ASN A 36 -20.95 12.67 4.98
C ASN A 36 -19.97 11.96 5.95
N SER A 37 -19.25 10.94 5.49
CA SER A 37 -18.20 10.27 6.27
C SER A 37 -16.86 10.16 5.55
N PHE A 38 -16.70 10.82 4.39
CA PHE A 38 -15.42 10.93 3.71
C PHE A 38 -14.69 12.25 4.09
N SER A 39 -14.78 12.69 5.35
CA SER A 39 -14.12 13.93 5.78
C SER A 39 -13.61 13.89 7.23
N SER A 40 -13.22 12.71 7.71
CA SER A 40 -12.72 12.54 9.08
C SER A 40 -11.51 11.62 9.15
N GLY A 41 -10.56 11.82 8.23
CA GLY A 41 -9.39 10.95 8.15
C GLY A 41 -8.14 11.56 7.54
N PHE A 42 -7.98 12.89 7.54
CA PHE A 42 -6.70 13.48 7.13
C PHE A 42 -5.66 13.24 8.22
N ARG A 43 -4.94 12.11 8.12
CA ARG A 43 -3.86 11.71 9.02
C ARG A 43 -2.75 12.76 8.94
N LEU A 44 -2.72 13.70 9.88
CA LEU A 44 -1.70 14.73 9.95
C LEU A 44 -0.30 14.09 10.15
N LEU A 45 0.56 14.23 9.14
CA LEU A 45 1.98 13.81 9.12
C LEU A 45 2.84 14.46 10.23
N ARG A 46 2.26 15.39 11.02
CA ARG A 46 2.94 16.25 12.01
C ARG A 46 3.60 15.50 13.17
N VAL A 47 3.13 14.29 13.49
CA VAL A 47 3.59 13.53 14.67
C VAL A 47 4.52 12.38 14.28
N ALA A 48 4.44 11.89 13.05
CA ALA A 48 5.25 10.76 12.57
C ALA A 48 6.74 11.12 12.45
N ALA A 49 7.06 12.30 11.91
CA ALA A 49 8.44 12.75 11.74
C ALA A 49 9.17 12.87 13.09
N ARG A 50 8.57 13.57 14.07
CA ARG A 50 9.15 13.72 15.41
C ARG A 50 9.38 12.37 16.11
N LYS A 51 8.46 11.42 15.96
CA LYS A 51 8.58 10.08 16.54
C LYS A 51 9.69 9.26 15.87
N ALA A 52 9.80 9.32 14.54
CA ALA A 52 10.86 8.62 13.81
C ALA A 52 12.27 9.11 14.21
N HIS A 53 12.41 10.41 14.48
CA HIS A 53 13.67 10.97 14.97
C HIS A 53 13.98 10.64 16.44
N ARG A 54 13.02 10.18 17.26
CA ARG A 54 13.29 9.70 18.63
C ARG A 54 14.19 8.47 18.62
N ASN A 55 13.95 7.53 17.69
CA ASN A 55 14.77 6.33 17.53
C ASN A 55 15.93 6.54 16.54
N GLY A 56 15.93 7.69 15.85
CA GLY A 56 16.85 8.03 14.77
C GLY A 56 16.53 7.27 13.48
N ILE A 57 16.37 8.00 12.36
CA ILE A 57 16.21 7.40 11.04
C ILE A 57 17.58 6.85 10.61
N LYS A 58 17.77 5.53 10.73
CA LYS A 58 19.01 4.86 10.33
C LYS A 58 19.01 4.60 8.83
N LYS A 59 20.16 4.83 8.20
CA LYS A 59 20.41 4.42 6.81
C LYS A 59 20.48 2.87 6.78
N PRO A 60 19.98 2.21 5.71
CA PRO A 60 20.21 0.79 5.55
C PRO A 60 21.71 0.51 5.54
N ARG A 61 22.13 -0.61 6.14
CA ARG A 61 23.55 -0.98 6.15
C ARG A 61 23.94 -1.46 4.75
N PRO A 62 25.04 -0.94 4.17
CA PRO A 62 25.59 -1.50 2.95
C PRO A 62 26.33 -2.79 3.30
N ASP A 63 25.96 -3.90 2.65
CA ASP A 63 26.68 -5.17 2.79
C ASP A 63 27.76 -5.28 1.71
N ARG A 64 28.87 -6.00 2.00
CA ARG A 64 29.95 -6.20 1.03
C ARG A 64 29.49 -6.93 -0.24
N TYR A 65 28.52 -7.83 -0.09
CA TYR A 65 27.95 -8.63 -1.18
C TYR A 65 26.42 -8.58 -1.11
N GLU A 66 25.82 -7.87 -2.05
CA GLU A 66 24.36 -7.75 -2.16
C GLU A 66 23.72 -9.05 -2.68
N SER A 67 22.44 -9.23 -2.36
CA SER A 67 21.69 -10.38 -2.86
C SER A 67 21.41 -10.26 -4.36
N MET A 68 21.58 -11.34 -5.11
CA MET A 68 21.35 -11.37 -6.57
C MET A 68 19.87 -11.61 -6.95
N LYS A 69 18.93 -11.20 -6.09
CA LYS A 69 17.48 -11.36 -6.30
C LYS A 69 17.00 -10.34 -7.33
N GLY A 70 16.14 -10.78 -8.26
CA GLY A 70 15.64 -9.93 -9.36
C GLY A 70 16.55 -9.88 -10.59
N VAL A 71 17.70 -10.58 -10.57
CA VAL A 71 18.51 -10.78 -11.77
C VAL A 71 17.86 -11.83 -12.68
N ASP A 72 18.00 -11.65 -13.99
CA ASP A 72 17.42 -12.52 -15.02
C ASP A 72 17.69 -14.02 -14.74
N PRO A 73 16.64 -14.87 -14.72
CA PRO A 73 16.77 -16.30 -14.53
C PRO A 73 17.71 -16.99 -15.52
N LYS A 74 17.84 -16.51 -16.77
CA LYS A 74 18.73 -17.13 -17.77
C LYS A 74 20.20 -16.90 -17.40
N PHE A 75 20.56 -15.67 -17.01
CA PHE A 75 21.89 -15.39 -16.47
C PHE A 75 22.20 -16.19 -15.19
N MET A 76 21.24 -16.27 -14.27
CA MET A 76 21.38 -17.04 -13.02
C MET A 76 21.65 -18.53 -13.27
N LYS A 77 20.97 -19.13 -14.25
CA LYS A 77 21.20 -20.54 -14.61
C LYS A 77 22.64 -20.77 -15.06
N ASN A 78 23.15 -19.96 -15.97
CA ASN A 78 24.52 -20.08 -16.47
C ASN A 78 25.56 -19.89 -15.35
N LEU A 79 25.41 -18.84 -14.54
CA LEU A 79 26.33 -18.54 -13.44
C LEU A 79 26.37 -19.68 -12.41
N ARG A 80 25.22 -20.31 -12.12
CA ARG A 80 25.15 -21.48 -11.22
C ARG A 80 25.89 -22.68 -11.81
N PHE A 81 25.77 -22.94 -13.11
CA PHE A 81 26.50 -24.04 -13.76
C PHE A 81 28.01 -23.80 -13.77
N ALA A 82 28.46 -22.59 -14.11
CA ALA A 82 29.87 -22.22 -14.07
C ALA A 82 30.46 -22.44 -12.66
N LYS A 83 29.82 -21.87 -11.63
CA LYS A 83 30.26 -22.05 -10.23
C LYS A 83 30.25 -23.51 -9.78
N LYS A 84 29.28 -24.32 -10.24
CA LYS A 84 29.18 -25.75 -9.91
C LYS A 84 30.36 -26.55 -10.47
N HIS A 85 30.82 -26.26 -11.68
CA HIS A 85 31.83 -27.04 -12.37
C HIS A 85 33.28 -26.59 -12.16
N ASN A 86 33.52 -25.47 -11.47
CA ASN A 86 34.87 -24.98 -11.16
C ASN A 86 35.76 -25.99 -10.43
N LYS A 87 35.19 -26.93 -9.67
CA LYS A 87 35.95 -28.00 -8.98
C LYS A 87 36.79 -28.85 -9.93
N LYS A 88 36.35 -29.05 -11.19
CA LYS A 88 37.08 -29.86 -12.18
C LYS A 88 38.37 -29.18 -12.64
N GLY A 89 38.37 -27.85 -12.78
CA GLY A 89 39.52 -27.06 -13.23
C GLY A 89 40.43 -26.57 -12.10
N GLN A 90 40.12 -26.87 -10.84
CA GLN A 90 40.91 -26.37 -9.70
C GLN A 90 42.34 -26.91 -9.70
N LYS A 91 42.56 -28.17 -10.10
CA LYS A 91 43.92 -28.76 -10.10
C LYS A 91 44.85 -28.05 -11.08
N THR A 92 44.36 -27.76 -12.29
CA THR A 92 45.13 -27.05 -13.32
C THR A 92 45.32 -25.59 -12.95
N ALA A 93 44.29 -24.92 -12.43
CA ALA A 93 44.39 -23.55 -11.95
C ALA A 93 45.39 -23.41 -10.79
N ASN A 94 45.40 -24.34 -9.83
CA ASN A 94 46.33 -24.33 -8.71
C ASN A 94 47.77 -24.63 -9.15
N ALA A 95 47.96 -25.55 -10.09
CA ALA A 95 49.28 -25.81 -10.66
C ALA A 95 49.82 -24.60 -11.42
N ALA A 96 48.97 -23.89 -12.18
CA ALA A 96 49.33 -22.66 -12.85
C ALA A 96 49.65 -21.53 -11.84
N ALA A 97 48.81 -21.36 -10.81
CA ALA A 97 49.03 -20.37 -9.75
C ALA A 97 50.32 -20.64 -8.97
N LYS A 98 50.63 -21.91 -8.67
CA LYS A 98 51.92 -22.29 -8.05
C LYS A 98 53.09 -21.94 -8.95
N LYS A 99 53.06 -22.33 -10.23
CA LYS A 99 54.10 -21.96 -11.19
C LYS A 99 54.31 -20.44 -11.28
N ILE A 100 53.23 -19.66 -11.23
CA ILE A 100 53.31 -18.19 -11.24
C ILE A 100 53.91 -17.68 -9.93
N ALA A 101 53.53 -18.24 -8.78
CA ALA A 101 54.11 -17.88 -7.49
C ALA A 101 55.60 -18.25 -7.39
N ASP A 102 55.97 -19.43 -7.90
CA ASP A 102 57.35 -19.92 -7.96
C ASP A 102 58.20 -19.04 -8.92
N ALA A 103 57.60 -18.54 -10.00
CA ALA A 103 58.25 -17.60 -10.93
C ALA A 103 58.26 -16.14 -10.43
N ALA A 104 57.48 -15.82 -9.41
CA ALA A 104 57.39 -14.49 -8.79
C ALA A 104 58.16 -14.41 -7.46
N ALA A 105 58.76 -15.51 -7.01
CA ALA A 105 59.73 -15.51 -5.91
C ALA A 105 61.03 -14.84 -6.40
N PRO A 106 61.58 -13.85 -5.67
CA PRO A 106 62.84 -13.19 -6.04
C PRO A 106 64.04 -14.13 -6.00
#